data_AF-A0A1R2B977-F1
#
_entry.id   AF-A0A1R2B977-F1
#
_cell.length_a   1.000
_cell.length_b   1.000
_cell.length_c   1.000
_cell.angle_alpha   90.00
_cell.angle_beta   90.00
_cell.angle_gamma   90.00
#
_symmetry.space_group_name_H-M   'P 1'
#
loop_
_entity.id
_entity.type
_entity.pdbx_description
1 polymer ?
#
loop_
_entity_poly.entity_id
_entity_poly.type
_entity_poly.pdbx_seq_one_letter_code
_entity_poly.pdbx_strand_id
1 'polypeptide(L)'
;MAEVPNRESVDSIIPLCSQIPSIKSSVHIKANSFKYLDYGLQFMCSALMPTEILVRFFVYEDGLGFIKDPKYDIPDQKFNIQIGFDQILDVRVNFNDFSYEYSTSLPIVIEAANENLIEVTLIEVRGKNLRILQQRVIKNNQMFELREIFNPPNDDMDERERFCVVCMSYARNTIIEPCCHVCLCERCANLMRTQVNRKCPMCRQEVTSFIKINFK
;
A
#
# COMPACT_ATOMS: atom_id res chain seq x y z
N MET A 1 -19.69 13.34 55.20
CA MET A 1 -20.38 12.28 54.44
C MET A 1 -20.85 12.90 53.13
N ALA A 2 -20.13 12.62 52.05
CA ALA A 2 -20.54 12.93 50.69
C ALA A 2 -20.13 11.70 49.86
N GLU A 3 -21.12 11.02 49.31
CA GLU A 3 -20.97 9.79 48.55
C GLU A 3 -20.33 10.10 47.18
N VAL A 4 -19.29 9.34 46.83
CA VAL A 4 -18.67 9.37 45.50
C VAL A 4 -19.44 8.37 44.63
N PRO A 5 -20.06 8.78 43.52
CA PRO A 5 -20.74 7.83 42.64
C PRO A 5 -19.71 7.02 41.83
N ASN A 6 -19.96 5.71 41.77
CA ASN A 6 -19.24 4.71 40.99
C ASN A 6 -19.00 5.18 39.54
N ARG A 7 -17.74 5.19 39.10
CA ARG A 7 -17.40 5.22 37.68
C ARG A 7 -17.58 3.81 37.13
N GLU A 8 -18.76 3.57 36.55
CA GLU A 8 -18.98 2.40 35.70
C GLU A 8 -17.97 2.40 34.55
N SER A 9 -17.37 1.23 34.34
CA SER A 9 -16.43 0.91 33.28
C SER A 9 -17.07 1.14 31.92
N VAL A 10 -16.61 2.18 31.20
CA VAL A 10 -16.90 2.33 29.78
C VAL A 10 -16.06 1.28 29.05
N ASP A 11 -16.63 0.08 28.90
CA ASP A 11 -16.22 -0.85 27.85
C ASP A 11 -16.38 -0.12 26.52
N SER A 12 -15.28 0.48 26.06
CA SER A 12 -15.22 1.11 24.76
C SER A 12 -15.37 0.03 23.71
N ILE A 13 -16.60 -0.11 23.24
CA ILE A 13 -17.05 -0.80 22.05
C ILE A 13 -15.96 -0.73 20.98
N ILE A 14 -15.22 -1.83 20.82
CA ILE A 14 -14.33 -2.03 19.68
C ILE A 14 -15.21 -1.95 18.43
N PRO A 15 -14.98 -1.02 17.48
CA PRO A 15 -15.85 -0.89 16.33
C PRO A 15 -15.86 -2.21 15.57
N LEU A 16 -17.06 -2.75 15.43
CA LEU A 16 -17.39 -3.87 14.56
C LEU A 16 -16.82 -3.59 13.17
N CYS A 17 -15.81 -4.38 12.78
CA CYS A 17 -15.35 -4.61 11.40
C CYS A 17 -15.75 -3.51 10.41
N SER A 18 -15.02 -2.39 10.38
CA SER A 18 -15.07 -1.48 9.24
C SER A 18 -14.72 -2.30 8.00
N GLN A 19 -15.70 -2.58 7.15
CA GLN A 19 -15.48 -3.27 5.89
C GLN A 19 -14.39 -2.51 5.14
N ILE A 20 -13.25 -3.15 4.86
CA ILE A 20 -12.26 -2.54 3.96
C ILE A 20 -12.98 -2.36 2.62
N PRO A 21 -13.13 -1.14 2.11
CA PRO A 21 -13.71 -0.94 0.80
C PRO A 21 -12.81 -1.62 -0.23
N SER A 22 -13.35 -2.63 -0.91
CA SER A 22 -12.69 -3.24 -2.07
C SER A 22 -12.77 -2.25 -3.23
N ILE A 23 -11.75 -1.42 -3.40
CA ILE A 23 -11.69 -0.50 -4.53
C ILE A 23 -11.22 -1.30 -5.74
N LYS A 24 -12.12 -1.48 -6.71
CA LYS A 24 -11.70 -1.93 -8.05
C LYS A 24 -10.87 -0.81 -8.65
N SER A 25 -9.55 -0.98 -8.63
CA SER A 25 -8.62 -0.03 -9.23
C SER A 25 -8.55 -0.26 -10.73
N SER A 26 -8.75 0.79 -11.52
CA SER A 26 -8.57 0.79 -12.99
C SER A 26 -7.10 0.92 -13.41
N VAL A 27 -6.21 1.31 -12.50
CA VAL A 27 -4.76 1.31 -12.68
C VAL A 27 -4.08 0.87 -11.39
N HIS A 28 -2.94 0.21 -11.48
CA HIS A 28 -2.12 -0.14 -10.34
C HIS A 28 -0.63 -0.11 -10.67
N ILE A 29 0.14 0.65 -9.89
CA ILE A 29 1.60 0.67 -9.89
C ILE A 29 2.09 -0.41 -8.91
N LYS A 30 2.88 -1.36 -9.40
CA LYS A 30 3.34 -2.50 -8.59
C LYS A 30 4.49 -2.08 -7.68
N ALA A 31 4.24 -1.97 -6.39
CA ALA A 31 5.22 -1.56 -5.38
C ALA A 31 6.54 -2.36 -5.42
N ASN A 32 6.49 -3.67 -5.63
CA ASN A 32 7.69 -4.52 -5.67
C ASN A 32 8.42 -4.56 -7.02
N SER A 33 7.92 -3.81 -8.02
CA SER A 33 8.51 -3.80 -9.37
C SER A 33 9.59 -2.73 -9.56
N PHE A 34 9.73 -1.80 -8.61
CA PHE A 34 10.66 -0.69 -8.73
C PHE A 34 12.11 -1.17 -8.76
N LYS A 35 12.86 -0.70 -9.76
CA LYS A 35 14.28 -1.00 -9.94
C LYS A 35 15.04 0.28 -10.17
N TYR A 36 16.12 0.44 -9.41
CA TYR A 36 17.13 1.45 -9.69
C TYR A 36 17.93 1.03 -10.92
N LEU A 37 18.18 1.98 -11.82
CA LEU A 37 19.03 1.85 -12.99
C LEU A 37 20.00 3.04 -13.00
N ASP A 38 21.18 2.88 -13.61
CA ASP A 38 22.16 3.97 -13.64
C ASP A 38 21.69 5.18 -14.47
N TYR A 39 20.62 5.03 -15.26
CA TYR A 39 19.98 6.10 -16.05
C TYR A 39 18.60 6.54 -15.53
N GLY A 40 18.17 6.04 -14.37
CA GLY A 40 16.88 6.38 -13.77
C GLY A 40 16.22 5.18 -13.09
N LEU A 41 14.90 5.07 -13.15
CA LEU A 41 14.20 3.93 -12.53
C LEU A 41 13.25 3.26 -13.49
N GLN A 42 12.97 1.99 -13.21
CA GLN A 42 11.98 1.21 -13.91
C GLN A 42 10.92 0.74 -12.93
N PHE A 43 9.67 0.67 -13.37
CA PHE A 43 8.59 0.04 -12.62
C PHE A 43 7.57 -0.59 -13.58
N MET A 44 6.68 -1.40 -13.02
CA MET A 44 5.58 -2.04 -13.73
C MET A 44 4.25 -1.46 -13.28
N CYS A 45 3.33 -1.32 -14.22
CA CYS A 45 1.93 -1.02 -13.91
C CYS A 45 0.98 -1.91 -14.71
N SER A 46 -0.22 -2.09 -14.17
CA SER A 46 -1.34 -2.71 -14.87
C SER A 46 -2.47 -1.69 -14.99
N ALA A 47 -3.07 -1.58 -16.16
CA ALA A 47 -4.15 -0.65 -16.44
C ALA A 47 -5.30 -1.37 -17.16
N LEU A 48 -6.50 -1.20 -16.63
CA LEU A 48 -7.76 -1.70 -17.20
C LEU A 48 -8.43 -0.64 -18.09
N MET A 49 -7.85 0.56 -18.16
CA MET A 49 -8.29 1.69 -18.98
C MET A 49 -7.08 2.50 -19.45
N PRO A 50 -7.18 3.25 -20.56
CA PRO A 50 -6.19 4.24 -20.91
C PRO A 50 -5.93 5.17 -19.72
N THR A 51 -4.68 5.30 -19.33
CA THR A 51 -4.29 6.01 -18.11
C THR A 51 -3.09 6.90 -18.41
N GLU A 52 -3.11 8.10 -17.82
CA GLU A 52 -1.97 9.00 -17.84
C GLU A 52 -1.14 8.76 -16.57
N ILE A 53 0.16 8.54 -16.75
CA ILE A 53 1.11 8.50 -15.64
C ILE A 53 2.01 9.73 -15.72
N LEU A 54 2.02 10.53 -14.65
CA LEU A 54 2.87 11.69 -14.47
C LEU A 54 3.89 11.38 -13.36
N VAL A 55 5.17 11.50 -13.69
CA VAL A 55 6.28 11.35 -12.76
C VAL A 55 6.84 12.74 -12.48
N ARG A 56 6.73 13.16 -11.23
CA ARG A 56 7.22 14.45 -10.74
C ARG A 56 8.46 14.26 -9.89
N PHE A 57 9.35 15.23 -9.98
CA PHE A 57 10.60 15.26 -9.23
C PHE A 57 10.63 16.45 -8.28
N PHE A 58 11.06 16.24 -7.04
CA PHE A 58 11.21 17.27 -6.01
C PHE A 58 9.98 18.16 -5.88
N VAL A 59 8.93 17.64 -5.25
CA VAL A 59 7.65 18.35 -5.06
C VAL A 59 7.26 18.46 -3.59
N TYR A 60 6.46 19.46 -3.26
CA TYR A 60 5.75 19.59 -1.99
C TYR A 60 4.30 19.17 -2.15
N GLU A 61 3.72 18.56 -1.12
CA GLU A 61 2.28 18.32 -1.06
C GLU A 61 1.61 19.41 -0.22
N ASP A 62 0.64 20.13 -0.79
CA ASP A 62 -0.05 21.25 -0.13
C ASP A 62 -1.53 20.96 0.18
N GLY A 63 -1.94 19.70 0.10
CA GLY A 63 -3.32 19.24 0.27
C GLY A 63 -4.23 19.49 -0.94
N LEU A 64 -3.85 20.36 -1.88
CA LEU A 64 -4.52 20.55 -3.17
C LEU A 64 -3.83 19.78 -4.29
N GLY A 65 -2.53 19.48 -4.15
CA GLY A 65 -1.79 18.64 -5.07
C GLY A 65 -0.30 18.68 -4.80
N PHE A 66 0.48 18.55 -5.88
CA PHE A 66 1.93 18.57 -5.85
C PHE A 66 2.48 19.82 -6.53
N ILE A 67 3.29 20.58 -5.80
CA ILE A 67 3.94 21.81 -6.27
C ILE A 67 5.43 21.54 -6.46
N LYS A 68 5.97 21.91 -7.63
CA LYS A 68 7.41 21.80 -7.95
C LYS A 68 8.24 22.65 -6.99
N ASP A 69 9.28 22.06 -6.41
CA ASP A 69 10.29 22.82 -5.71
C ASP A 69 11.16 23.57 -6.72
N PRO A 70 11.13 24.92 -6.75
CA PRO A 70 11.88 25.72 -7.72
C PRO A 70 13.40 25.58 -7.57
N LYS A 71 13.89 24.98 -6.47
CA LYS A 71 15.31 24.67 -6.29
C LYS A 71 15.83 23.66 -7.32
N TYR A 72 14.96 22.81 -7.86
CA TYR A 72 15.36 21.72 -8.74
C TYR A 72 14.72 21.87 -10.13
N ASP A 73 15.57 21.97 -11.14
CA ASP A 73 15.16 22.08 -12.54
C ASP A 73 15.23 20.72 -13.23
N ILE A 74 14.40 19.78 -12.77
CA ILE A 74 14.25 18.46 -13.39
C ILE A 74 12.86 18.39 -14.02
N PRO A 75 12.69 18.20 -15.33
CA PRO A 75 11.37 18.17 -15.96
C PRO A 75 10.57 16.94 -15.54
N ASP A 76 9.27 17.12 -15.35
CA ASP A 76 8.35 16.01 -15.11
C ASP A 76 8.23 15.14 -16.37
N GLN A 77 8.00 13.83 -16.18
CA GLN A 77 7.86 12.87 -17.28
C GLN A 77 6.44 12.33 -17.35
N LYS A 78 5.89 12.27 -18.56
CA LYS A 78 4.51 11.86 -18.80
C LYS A 78 4.46 10.64 -19.72
N PHE A 79 3.62 9.68 -19.35
CA PHE A 79 3.40 8.45 -20.10
C PHE A 79 1.90 8.25 -20.31
N ASN A 80 1.50 7.92 -21.55
CA ASN A 80 0.13 7.52 -21.85
C ASN A 80 0.12 6.01 -22.07
N ILE A 81 -0.41 5.28 -21.09
CA ILE A 81 -0.45 3.82 -21.14
C ILE A 81 -1.81 3.35 -21.64
N GLN A 82 -1.79 2.29 -22.43
CA GLN A 82 -3.00 1.62 -22.92
C GLN A 82 -3.43 0.52 -21.93
N ILE A 83 -4.57 -0.12 -22.22
CA ILE A 83 -5.03 -1.28 -21.47
C ILE A 83 -4.00 -2.40 -21.59
N GLY A 84 -3.58 -2.95 -20.46
CA GLY A 84 -2.59 -4.00 -20.41
C GLY A 84 -2.13 -4.30 -18.99
N PHE A 85 -1.67 -5.53 -18.78
CA PHE A 85 -1.09 -5.98 -17.52
C PHE A 85 0.44 -5.92 -17.62
N ASP A 86 1.08 -5.63 -16.49
CA ASP A 86 2.53 -5.82 -16.31
C ASP A 86 3.37 -5.01 -17.31
N GLN A 87 2.85 -3.85 -17.71
CA GLN A 87 3.52 -2.92 -18.61
C GLN A 87 4.71 -2.27 -17.89
N ILE A 88 5.88 -2.31 -18.53
CA ILE A 88 7.13 -1.78 -17.97
C ILE A 88 7.30 -0.32 -18.43
N LEU A 89 7.60 0.57 -17.48
CA LEU A 89 7.89 1.98 -17.73
C LEU A 89 9.30 2.31 -17.24
N ASP A 90 10.07 2.99 -18.11
CA ASP A 90 11.40 3.50 -17.80
C ASP A 90 11.33 5.02 -17.63
N VAL A 91 11.64 5.48 -16.42
CA VAL A 91 11.78 6.90 -16.07
C VAL A 91 13.25 7.27 -16.18
N ARG A 92 13.55 8.29 -16.99
CA ARG A 92 14.92 8.73 -17.26
C ARG A 92 15.31 9.86 -16.31
N VAL A 93 16.21 9.60 -15.38
CA VAL A 93 16.68 10.62 -14.44
C VAL A 93 18.10 10.31 -13.99
N ASN A 94 18.93 11.35 -13.88
CA ASN A 94 20.26 11.21 -13.34
C ASN A 94 20.21 11.39 -11.81
N PHE A 95 20.38 10.30 -11.07
CA PHE A 95 20.36 10.36 -9.60
C PHE A 95 21.54 11.09 -8.97
N ASN A 96 22.59 11.44 -9.73
CA ASN A 96 23.64 12.33 -9.19
C ASN A 96 23.08 13.72 -8.84
N ASP A 97 22.01 14.13 -9.52
CA ASP A 97 21.28 15.38 -9.23
C ASP A 97 20.46 15.27 -7.93
N PHE A 98 20.41 14.09 -7.31
CA PHE A 98 19.73 13.81 -6.03
C PHE A 98 20.68 13.86 -4.83
N SER A 99 21.90 14.35 -5.02
CA SER A 99 22.84 14.60 -3.91
C SER A 99 22.31 15.72 -3.01
N TYR A 100 21.53 15.35 -1.98
CA TYR A 100 20.81 16.30 -1.16
C TYR A 100 20.98 16.11 0.35
N GLU A 101 21.11 17.23 1.07
CA GLU A 101 21.02 17.34 2.53
C GLU A 101 19.57 17.58 2.96
N TYR A 102 18.82 16.55 3.38
CA TYR A 102 17.48 16.59 4.01
C TYR A 102 16.53 17.72 3.53
N SER A 103 15.73 17.50 2.46
CA SER A 103 14.74 18.50 2.01
C SER A 103 13.38 18.18 2.58
N THR A 104 12.58 19.23 2.73
CA THR A 104 11.14 19.17 2.95
C THR A 104 10.37 18.63 1.73
N SER A 105 11.02 18.40 0.59
CA SER A 105 10.40 17.96 -0.67
C SER A 105 10.44 16.43 -0.85
N LEU A 106 9.41 15.90 -1.50
CA LEU A 106 9.32 14.52 -1.95
C LEU A 106 10.13 14.36 -3.25
N PRO A 107 11.18 13.53 -3.29
CA PRO A 107 12.09 13.51 -4.42
C PRO A 107 11.46 12.91 -5.68
N ILE A 108 10.59 11.90 -5.53
CA ILE A 108 9.84 11.31 -6.65
C ILE A 108 8.40 11.04 -6.23
N VAL A 109 7.46 11.54 -7.03
CA VAL A 109 6.02 11.25 -6.92
C VAL A 109 5.53 10.76 -8.27
N ILE A 110 4.84 9.62 -8.28
CA ILE A 110 4.22 9.06 -9.48
C ILE A 110 2.71 9.11 -9.31
N GLU A 111 2.03 9.82 -10.21
CA GLU A 111 0.57 9.94 -10.26
C GLU A 111 0.05 9.19 -11.48
N ALA A 112 -0.74 8.14 -11.28
CA ALA A 112 -1.46 7.45 -12.34
C ALA A 112 -2.95 7.84 -12.26
N ALA A 113 -3.43 8.59 -13.25
CA ALA A 113 -4.76 9.17 -13.25
C ALA A 113 -5.57 8.75 -14.49
N ASN A 114 -6.83 8.37 -14.25
CA ASN A 114 -7.85 8.25 -15.27
C ASN A 114 -9.16 8.85 -14.76
N GLU A 115 -10.23 8.77 -15.54
CA GLU A 115 -11.53 9.35 -15.19
C GLU A 115 -12.16 8.78 -13.90
N ASN A 116 -11.70 7.62 -13.42
CA ASN A 116 -12.32 6.92 -12.29
C ASN A 116 -11.56 7.05 -10.97
N LEU A 117 -10.24 7.22 -11.01
CA LEU A 117 -9.39 7.30 -9.81
C LEU A 117 -8.03 7.91 -10.12
N ILE A 118 -7.34 8.30 -9.05
CA ILE A 118 -5.93 8.70 -9.07
C ILE A 118 -5.19 7.78 -8.10
N GLU A 119 -4.17 7.07 -8.58
CA GLU A 119 -3.21 6.37 -7.74
C GLU A 119 -1.93 7.21 -7.62
N VAL A 120 -1.41 7.34 -6.41
CA VAL A 120 -0.20 8.11 -6.12
C VAL A 120 0.80 7.24 -5.37
N THR A 121 2.04 7.20 -5.86
CA THR A 121 3.17 6.50 -5.24
C THR A 121 4.27 7.49 -4.91
N LEU A 122 4.63 7.57 -3.63
CA LEU A 122 5.66 8.45 -3.10
C LEU A 122 6.92 7.62 -2.89
N ILE A 123 8.05 8.05 -3.47
CA ILE A 123 9.29 7.27 -3.48
C ILE A 123 10.42 8.11 -2.91
N GLU A 124 11.13 7.54 -1.96
CA GLU A 124 12.41 8.04 -1.46
C GLU A 124 13.55 7.36 -2.21
N VAL A 125 14.60 8.14 -2.50
CA VAL A 125 15.85 7.64 -3.10
C VAL A 125 16.95 7.79 -2.07
N ARG A 126 17.62 6.69 -1.70
CA ARG A 126 18.79 6.67 -0.79
C ARG A 126 19.95 5.94 -1.47
N GLY A 127 20.83 6.71 -2.12
CA GLY A 127 21.86 6.14 -2.97
C GLY A 127 21.22 5.31 -4.10
N LYS A 128 21.56 4.01 -4.19
CA LYS A 128 20.94 3.07 -5.16
C LYS A 128 19.69 2.35 -4.62
N ASN A 129 19.17 2.75 -3.46
CA ASN A 129 17.96 2.17 -2.88
C ASN A 129 16.74 3.05 -3.17
N LEU A 130 15.69 2.44 -3.72
CA LEU A 130 14.37 3.06 -3.87
C LEU A 130 13.47 2.52 -2.76
N ARG A 131 12.84 3.40 -1.99
CA ARG A 131 11.91 3.03 -0.93
C ARG A 131 10.58 3.72 -1.15
N ILE A 132 9.51 2.94 -1.27
CA ILE A 132 8.16 3.49 -1.30
C ILE A 132 7.83 3.99 0.11
N LEU A 133 7.55 5.29 0.21
CA LEU A 133 7.12 5.93 1.44
C LEU A 133 5.65 5.67 1.71
N GLN A 134 4.84 5.77 0.67
CA GLN A 134 3.40 5.61 0.71
C GLN A 134 2.87 5.34 -0.69
N GLN A 135 1.82 4.54 -0.78
CA GLN A 135 1.00 4.40 -1.97
C GLN A 135 -0.45 4.63 -1.57
N ARG A 136 -1.22 5.37 -2.37
CA ARG A 136 -2.60 5.72 -2.06
C ARG A 136 -3.45 5.81 -3.31
N VAL A 137 -4.75 5.61 -3.16
CA VAL A 137 -5.76 5.82 -4.19
C VAL A 137 -6.74 6.87 -3.73
N ILE A 138 -7.05 7.79 -4.62
CA ILE A 138 -8.08 8.81 -4.46
C ILE A 138 -9.22 8.46 -5.42
N LYS A 139 -10.41 8.23 -4.89
CA LYS A 139 -11.63 7.91 -5.64
C LYS A 139 -12.82 8.57 -4.97
N ASN A 140 -13.68 9.23 -5.74
CA ASN A 140 -14.88 9.92 -5.22
C ASN A 140 -14.56 10.86 -4.03
N ASN A 141 -13.46 11.62 -4.12
CA ASN A 141 -12.99 12.53 -3.07
C ASN A 141 -12.62 11.84 -1.73
N GLN A 142 -12.44 10.52 -1.74
CA GLN A 142 -11.96 9.73 -0.60
C GLN A 142 -10.56 9.20 -0.91
N MET A 143 -9.69 9.24 0.10
CA MET A 143 -8.31 8.76 0.01
C MET A 143 -8.15 7.47 0.80
N PHE A 144 -7.49 6.50 0.18
CA PHE A 144 -7.25 5.18 0.75
C PHE A 144 -5.77 4.82 0.62
N GLU A 145 -5.16 4.39 1.71
CA GLU A 145 -3.80 3.86 1.67
C GLU A 145 -3.79 2.48 1.00
N LEU A 146 -2.92 2.31 0.02
CA LEU A 146 -2.66 1.03 -0.62
C LEU A 146 -1.54 0.31 0.08
N ARG A 147 -1.78 -0.95 0.41
CA ARG A 147 -0.78 -1.85 0.96
C ARG A 147 -0.88 -3.19 0.25
N GLU A 148 0.27 -3.75 -0.05
CA GLU A 148 0.33 -5.07 -0.67
C GLU A 148 -0.13 -6.13 0.32
N ILE A 149 -0.96 -7.04 -0.17
CA ILE A 149 -1.38 -8.21 0.59
C ILE A 149 -0.43 -9.34 0.20
N PHE A 150 0.23 -9.94 1.18
CA PHE A 150 1.17 -11.02 0.94
C PHE A 150 0.48 -12.37 1.02
N ASN A 151 0.70 -13.16 -0.03
CA ASN A 151 0.14 -14.49 -0.20
C ASN A 151 -1.40 -14.49 -0.12
N PRO A 152 -2.13 -13.68 -0.92
CA PRO A 152 -3.57 -13.82 -1.04
C PRO A 152 -3.89 -15.18 -1.70
N PRO A 153 -4.99 -15.87 -1.30
CA PRO A 153 -5.50 -17.00 -2.06
C PRO A 153 -5.85 -16.56 -3.48
N ASN A 154 -5.46 -17.36 -4.47
CA ASN A 154 -5.82 -17.19 -5.88
C ASN A 154 -6.41 -18.51 -6.42
N ASP A 155 -7.01 -18.46 -7.61
CA ASP A 155 -7.69 -19.62 -8.19
C ASP A 155 -6.75 -20.68 -8.75
N ASP A 156 -5.48 -20.32 -9.01
CA ASP A 156 -4.45 -21.20 -9.55
C ASP A 156 -3.74 -22.04 -8.48
N MET A 157 -3.90 -21.68 -7.19
CA MET A 157 -3.32 -22.41 -6.05
C MET A 157 -4.05 -23.74 -5.80
N ASP A 158 -3.30 -24.74 -5.33
CA ASP A 158 -3.90 -25.95 -4.79
C ASP A 158 -4.87 -25.62 -3.65
N GLU A 159 -6.01 -26.33 -3.55
CA GLU A 159 -7.03 -26.06 -2.52
C GLU A 159 -6.44 -26.01 -1.10
N ARG A 160 -5.45 -26.88 -0.82
CA ARG A 160 -4.75 -26.93 0.46
C ARG A 160 -3.95 -25.66 0.78
N GLU A 161 -3.39 -25.01 -0.23
CA GLU A 161 -2.62 -23.76 -0.07
C GLU A 161 -3.52 -22.56 0.21
N ARG A 162 -4.82 -22.68 -0.10
CA ARG A 162 -5.83 -21.66 0.22
C ARG A 162 -6.32 -21.75 1.67
N PHE A 163 -5.94 -22.80 2.41
CA PHE A 163 -6.36 -22.98 3.80
C PHE A 163 -5.44 -22.27 4.81
N CYS A 164 -6.03 -21.99 5.97
CA CYS A 164 -5.34 -21.47 7.14
C CYS A 164 -4.17 -22.39 7.51
N VAL A 165 -2.97 -21.83 7.66
CA VAL A 165 -1.76 -22.59 7.98
C VAL A 165 -1.79 -23.23 9.38
N VAL A 166 -2.68 -22.75 10.25
CA VAL A 166 -2.82 -23.23 11.64
C VAL A 166 -3.78 -24.42 11.72
N CYS A 167 -4.97 -24.32 11.16
CA CYS A 167 -5.98 -25.39 11.28
C CYS A 167 -6.10 -26.28 10.05
N MET A 168 -5.58 -25.85 8.90
CA MET A 168 -5.65 -26.54 7.61
C MET A 168 -7.07 -26.98 7.20
N SER A 169 -8.10 -26.35 7.77
CA SER A 169 -9.51 -26.76 7.64
C SER A 169 -10.40 -25.70 7.01
N TYR A 170 -10.05 -24.42 7.16
CA TYR A 170 -10.85 -23.29 6.67
C TYR A 170 -9.99 -22.40 5.79
N ALA A 171 -10.60 -21.82 4.76
CA ALA A 171 -9.96 -20.85 3.89
C ALA A 171 -9.38 -19.67 4.70
N ARG A 172 -8.18 -19.24 4.31
CA ARG A 172 -7.54 -18.05 4.87
C ARG A 172 -8.28 -16.81 4.39
N ASN A 173 -8.60 -15.91 5.32
CA ASN A 173 -9.40 -14.72 5.06
C ASN A 173 -9.08 -13.57 6.01
N THR A 174 -7.90 -13.62 6.64
CA THR A 174 -7.49 -12.63 7.63
C THR A 174 -6.08 -12.14 7.32
N ILE A 175 -5.95 -10.82 7.18
CA ILE A 175 -4.69 -10.09 7.10
C ILE A 175 -4.11 -9.92 8.50
N ILE A 176 -2.82 -10.17 8.65
CA ILE A 176 -2.06 -9.89 9.87
C ILE A 176 -1.35 -8.55 9.72
N GLU A 177 -1.56 -7.64 10.66
CA GLU A 177 -0.88 -6.34 10.69
C GLU A 177 0.37 -6.37 11.58
N PRO A 178 1.47 -5.69 11.19
CA PRO A 178 1.63 -4.82 10.01
C PRO A 178 2.24 -5.52 8.78
N CYS A 179 2.48 -6.84 8.85
CA CYS A 179 3.19 -7.57 7.80
C CYS A 179 2.33 -7.96 6.58
N CYS A 180 1.05 -7.63 6.60
CA CYS A 180 0.02 -7.88 5.59
C CYS A 180 -0.07 -9.32 5.03
N HIS A 181 0.39 -10.33 5.77
CA HIS A 181 0.27 -11.73 5.35
C HIS A 181 -1.14 -12.27 5.54
N VAL A 182 -1.64 -13.03 4.57
CA VAL A 182 -2.91 -13.77 4.65
C VAL A 182 -2.61 -15.25 4.81
N CYS A 183 -2.59 -15.71 6.07
CA CYS A 183 -2.30 -17.11 6.39
C CYS A 183 -3.27 -17.72 7.41
N LEU A 184 -4.19 -16.93 7.97
CA LEU A 184 -5.16 -17.38 8.98
C LEU A 184 -6.58 -17.30 8.47
N CYS A 185 -7.42 -18.23 8.93
CA CYS A 185 -8.86 -18.03 8.94
C CYS A 185 -9.25 -17.18 10.16
N GLU A 186 -10.44 -16.57 10.10
CA GLU A 186 -10.99 -15.70 11.14
C GLU A 186 -11.01 -16.36 12.53
N ARG A 187 -11.30 -17.67 12.60
CA ARG A 187 -11.35 -18.41 13.87
C ARG A 187 -9.97 -18.50 14.52
N CYS A 188 -8.95 -18.89 13.75
CA CYS A 188 -7.57 -18.94 14.25
C CYS A 188 -7.04 -17.55 14.59
N ALA A 189 -7.39 -16.52 13.82
CA ALA A 189 -7.04 -15.15 14.16
C ALA A 189 -7.68 -14.68 15.47
N ASN A 190 -8.96 -15.00 15.72
CA ASN A 190 -9.63 -14.71 16.99
C ASN A 190 -8.95 -15.38 18.18
N LEU A 191 -8.52 -16.64 18.03
CA LEU A 191 -7.75 -17.32 19.06
C LEU A 191 -6.37 -16.68 19.26
N MET A 192 -5.70 -16.25 18.20
CA MET A 192 -4.39 -15.60 18.30
C MET A 192 -4.48 -14.21 18.93
N ARG A 193 -5.61 -13.49 18.79
CA ARG A 193 -5.84 -12.19 19.45
C ARG A 193 -5.74 -12.28 20.97
N THR A 194 -6.09 -13.41 21.58
CA THR A 194 -6.04 -13.59 23.04
C THR A 194 -4.66 -13.99 23.56
N GLN A 195 -3.69 -14.24 22.67
CA GLN A 195 -2.34 -14.61 23.06
C GLN A 195 -1.47 -13.36 23.35
N VAL A 196 -0.60 -13.48 24.36
CA VAL A 196 0.33 -12.40 24.76
C VAL A 196 1.45 -12.22 23.73
N ASN A 197 2.01 -13.31 23.20
CA ASN A 197 3.12 -13.29 22.24
C ASN A 197 2.67 -13.70 20.84
N ARG A 198 1.80 -12.88 20.25
CA ARG A 198 1.26 -13.11 18.91
C ARG A 198 2.27 -12.69 17.84
N LYS A 199 2.76 -13.68 17.09
CA LYS A 199 3.68 -13.50 15.95
C LYS A 199 3.06 -14.08 14.68
N CYS A 200 3.27 -13.41 13.55
CA CYS A 200 2.82 -13.89 12.25
C CYS A 200 3.43 -15.28 11.96
N PRO A 201 2.64 -16.30 11.60
CA PRO A 201 3.18 -17.63 11.23
C PRO A 201 4.14 -17.62 10.04
N MET A 202 4.01 -16.63 9.15
CA MET A 202 4.80 -16.55 7.91
C MET A 202 6.16 -15.87 8.14
N CYS A 203 6.16 -14.68 8.74
CA CYS A 203 7.36 -13.85 8.86
C CYS A 203 7.83 -13.64 10.31
N ARG A 204 7.11 -14.17 11.30
CA ARG A 204 7.38 -14.03 12.74
C ARG A 204 7.35 -12.59 13.29
N GLN A 205 6.96 -11.62 12.48
CA GLN A 205 6.74 -10.25 12.93
C GLN A 205 5.65 -10.19 14.00
N GLU A 206 5.82 -9.32 14.99
CA GLU A 206 4.83 -9.11 16.05
C GLU A 206 3.53 -8.57 15.47
N VAL A 207 2.41 -9.14 15.94
CA VAL A 207 1.09 -8.81 15.41
C VAL A 207 0.48 -7.67 16.19
N THR A 208 0.15 -6.57 15.50
CA THR A 208 -0.52 -5.42 16.11
C THR A 208 -2.03 -5.57 16.03
N SER A 209 -2.57 -6.05 14.90
CA SER A 209 -3.99 -6.30 14.71
C SER A 209 -4.25 -7.35 13.62
N PHE A 210 -5.52 -7.69 13.42
CA PHE A 210 -5.96 -8.62 12.40
C PHE A 210 -7.17 -8.06 11.68
N ILE A 211 -7.19 -8.13 10.35
CA ILE A 211 -8.29 -7.58 9.53
C ILE A 211 -8.92 -8.70 8.71
N LYS A 212 -10.22 -8.90 8.87
CA LYS A 212 -10.98 -9.85 8.06
C LYS A 212 -11.20 -9.26 6.67
N ILE A 213 -10.97 -10.09 5.65
CA ILE A 213 -11.23 -9.76 4.26
C ILE A 213 -12.13 -10.81 3.62
N ASN A 214 -12.86 -10.40 2.59
CA ASN A 214 -13.70 -11.28 1.82
C ASN A 214 -13.18 -11.30 0.39
N PHE A 215 -12.53 -12.40 0.02
CA PHE A 215 -12.14 -12.68 -1.35
C PHE A 215 -13.42 -13.12 -2.09
N LYS A 216 -13.98 -12.21 -2.89
CA LYS A 216 -15.11 -12.50 -3.77
C LYS A 216 -14.63 -13.05 -5.10
#